data_AF-A0A660PCZ2-F1
#
_entry.id   AF-A0A660PCZ2-F1
#
_cell.length_a   1.000
_cell.length_b   1.000
_cell.length_c   1.000
_cell.angle_alpha   90.00
_cell.angle_beta   90.00
_cell.angle_gamma   90.00
#
_symmetry.space_group_name_H-M   'P 1'
#
loop_
_entity.id
_entity.type
_entity.pdbx_description
1 polymer ?
#
loop_
_entity_poly.entity_id
_entity_poly.type
_entity_poly.pdbx_seq_one_letter_code
_entity_poly.pdbx_strand_id
1 'polypeptide(L)'
;AAENSSFWYLILCGVVAVCSMILPGLSGSFVLILMGNYKLVMIDAVNNLDLMTLLPVVIGAAVGLLGFSYFLSWIFKKYKDQTIALLTGFILGSLAILWPWKHEITKAFGDKVKVVGYERFLPDHFNTEVMMAIVYAVLGIASIWLLEKLAQKKTKIEDK
;
A
#
# COMPACT_ATOMS: atom_id res chain seq x y z
N ALA A 1 10.87 4.44 19.90
CA ALA A 1 9.72 4.98 20.65
C ALA A 1 9.28 3.93 21.66
N ALA A 2 8.94 4.35 22.88
CA ALA A 2 8.47 3.44 23.92
C ALA A 2 7.03 2.99 23.63
N GLU A 3 6.69 1.75 23.95
CA GLU A 3 5.33 1.21 23.83
C GLU A 3 4.39 2.00 24.75
N ASN A 4 3.25 2.43 24.22
CA ASN A 4 2.26 3.23 24.96
C ASN A 4 0.86 2.62 24.81
N SER A 5 0.33 2.10 25.91
CA SER A 5 -0.98 1.46 26.00
C SER A 5 -2.13 2.41 26.33
N SER A 6 -1.90 3.73 26.33
CA SER A 6 -2.96 4.72 26.56
C SER A 6 -4.07 4.56 25.52
N PHE A 7 -5.31 4.44 26.01
CA PHE A 7 -6.50 4.23 25.17
C PHE A 7 -6.62 5.25 24.03
N TRP A 8 -6.39 6.53 24.33
CA TRP A 8 -6.42 7.62 23.34
C TRP A 8 -5.30 7.51 22.31
N TYR A 9 -4.12 7.09 22.74
CA TYR A 9 -2.97 6.91 21.84
C TYR A 9 -3.19 5.73 20.89
N LEU A 10 -3.81 4.64 21.38
CA LEU A 10 -4.19 3.49 20.56
C LEU A 10 -5.27 3.83 19.52
N ILE A 11 -6.26 4.66 19.88
CA ILE A 11 -7.22 5.21 18.91
C ILE A 11 -6.48 6.02 17.85
N LEU A 12 -5.59 6.93 18.23
CA LEU A 12 -4.81 7.74 17.29
C LEU A 12 -3.97 6.84 16.36
N CYS A 13 -3.30 5.82 16.92
CA CYS A 13 -2.56 4.83 16.14
C CYS A 13 -3.45 4.15 15.09
N GLY A 14 -4.65 3.73 15.48
CA GLY A 14 -5.63 3.12 14.57
C GLY A 14 -6.07 4.07 13.45
N VAL A 15 -6.39 5.33 13.80
CA VAL A 15 -6.77 6.36 12.82
C VAL A 15 -5.66 6.56 11.80
N VAL A 16 -4.44 6.87 12.24
CA VAL A 16 -3.32 7.22 11.35
C VAL A 16 -2.88 5.99 10.53
N ALA A 17 -2.87 4.80 11.13
CA ALA A 17 -2.53 3.57 10.41
C ALA A 17 -3.50 3.29 9.26
N VAL A 18 -4.81 3.44 9.46
CA VAL A 18 -5.80 3.24 8.39
C VAL A 18 -5.77 4.35 7.35
N CYS A 19 -5.64 5.62 7.77
CA CYS A 19 -5.46 6.72 6.83
C CYS A 19 -4.23 6.50 5.93
N SER A 20 -3.13 5.99 6.49
CA SER A 20 -1.93 5.62 5.73
C SER A 20 -2.22 4.49 4.73
N MET A 21 -2.98 3.46 5.12
CA MET A 21 -3.28 2.33 4.23
C MET A 21 -4.15 2.70 3.03
N ILE A 22 -4.98 3.74 3.15
CA ILE A 22 -5.84 4.21 2.04
C ILE A 22 -5.02 5.00 1.01
N LEU A 23 -3.96 5.69 1.45
CA LEU A 23 -3.11 6.49 0.56
C LEU A 23 -2.10 5.58 -0.18
N PRO A 24 -2.07 5.60 -1.52
CA PRO A 24 -1.19 4.70 -2.27
C PRO A 24 0.28 4.97 -1.97
N GLY A 25 1.01 3.89 -1.65
CA GLY A 25 2.45 3.96 -1.38
C GLY A 25 2.84 4.22 0.07
N LEU A 26 1.89 4.28 1.01
CA LEU A 26 2.16 4.45 2.44
C LEU A 26 1.70 3.22 3.23
N SER A 27 2.60 2.60 3.99
CA SER A 27 2.29 1.37 4.74
C SER A 27 1.87 1.67 6.18
N GLY A 28 0.66 1.26 6.56
CA GLY A 28 0.15 1.46 7.93
C GLY A 28 0.98 0.75 9.01
N SER A 29 1.59 -0.40 8.70
CA SER A 29 2.51 -1.08 9.64
C SER A 29 3.79 -0.28 9.87
N PHE A 30 4.32 0.36 8.82
CA PHE A 30 5.48 1.24 8.94
C PHE A 30 5.18 2.47 9.81
N VAL A 31 4.00 3.07 9.64
CA VAL A 31 3.55 4.17 10.50
C VAL A 31 3.45 3.73 11.96
N LEU A 32 2.91 2.55 12.26
CA LEU A 32 2.89 2.01 13.62
C LEU A 32 4.29 1.78 14.21
N ILE A 33 5.27 1.41 13.38
CA ILE A 33 6.68 1.31 13.79
C ILE A 33 7.22 2.68 14.16
N LEU A 34 6.97 3.71 13.34
CA LEU A 34 7.38 5.08 13.63
C LEU A 34 6.73 5.61 14.92
N MET A 35 5.47 5.24 15.17
CA MET A 35 4.74 5.55 16.40
C MET A 35 5.18 4.70 17.61
N GLY A 36 6.05 3.70 17.43
CA GLY A 36 6.56 2.84 18.50
C GLY A 36 5.61 1.76 19.00
N ASN A 37 4.41 1.67 18.44
CA ASN A 37 3.36 0.76 18.92
C ASN A 37 3.16 -0.48 18.04
N TYR A 38 4.01 -0.69 17.03
CA TYR A 38 3.94 -1.88 16.18
C TYR A 38 4.02 -3.18 16.97
N LYS A 39 4.96 -3.31 17.90
CA LYS A 39 5.11 -4.55 18.67
C LYS A 39 3.89 -4.80 19.57
N LEU A 40 3.48 -3.79 20.33
CA LEU A 40 2.33 -3.85 21.21
C LEU A 40 1.02 -4.18 20.44
N VAL A 41 0.78 -3.55 19.29
CA VAL A 41 -0.47 -3.73 18.53
C VAL A 41 -0.43 -4.96 17.62
N MET A 42 0.60 -5.09 16.78
CA MET A 42 0.64 -6.13 15.73
C MET A 42 1.22 -7.46 16.19
N ILE A 43 2.08 -7.47 17.21
CA ILE A 43 2.68 -8.71 17.72
C ILE A 43 1.93 -9.14 18.96
N ASP A 44 1.91 -8.32 20.01
CA ASP A 44 1.43 -8.76 21.32
C ASP A 44 -0.10 -8.84 21.35
N ALA A 45 -0.81 -7.80 20.92
CA ALA A 45 -2.27 -7.79 20.98
C ALA A 45 -2.94 -8.75 19.99
N VAL A 46 -2.39 -8.92 18.78
CA VAL A 46 -2.93 -9.86 17.78
C VAL A 46 -2.68 -11.30 18.20
N ASN A 47 -1.46 -11.64 18.64
CA ASN A 47 -1.14 -13.02 19.03
C ASN A 47 -1.90 -13.48 20.28
N ASN A 48 -2.11 -12.58 21.24
CA ASN A 48 -2.81 -12.89 22.49
C ASN A 48 -4.32 -12.56 22.45
N LEU A 49 -4.82 -12.07 21.31
CA LEU A 49 -6.19 -11.55 21.17
C LEU A 49 -6.57 -10.58 22.30
N ASP A 50 -5.66 -9.67 22.65
CA ASP A 50 -5.87 -8.70 23.71
C ASP A 50 -6.89 -7.64 23.25
N LEU A 51 -8.16 -7.89 23.59
CA LEU A 51 -9.27 -7.02 23.28
C LEU A 51 -9.12 -5.63 23.91
N MET A 52 -8.39 -5.48 25.02
CA MET A 52 -8.19 -4.18 25.66
C MET A 52 -7.33 -3.24 24.81
N THR A 53 -6.36 -3.81 24.09
CA THR A 53 -5.52 -3.07 23.15
C THR A 53 -6.14 -2.99 21.76
N LEU A 54 -6.78 -4.06 21.29
CA LEU A 54 -7.32 -4.15 19.94
C LEU A 54 -8.56 -3.26 19.74
N LEU A 55 -9.45 -3.21 20.73
CA LEU A 55 -10.70 -2.46 20.65
C LEU A 55 -10.51 -0.95 20.39
N PRO A 56 -9.66 -0.21 21.12
CA PRO A 56 -9.39 1.19 20.79
C PRO A 56 -8.75 1.37 19.40
N VAL A 57 -7.86 0.46 18.98
CA VAL A 57 -7.26 0.51 17.63
C VAL A 57 -8.32 0.32 16.56
N VAL A 58 -9.24 -0.63 16.73
CA VAL A 58 -10.35 -0.88 15.80
C VAL A 58 -11.33 0.29 15.76
N ILE A 59 -11.64 0.89 16.90
CA ILE A 59 -12.46 2.11 16.96
C ILE A 59 -11.78 3.24 16.19
N GLY A 60 -10.49 3.47 16.45
CA GLY A 60 -9.71 4.46 15.73
C GLY A 60 -9.66 4.19 14.23
N ALA A 61 -9.45 2.93 13.84
CA ALA A 61 -9.47 2.48 12.46
C ALA A 61 -10.82 2.78 11.76
N ALA A 62 -11.94 2.49 12.42
CA ALA A 62 -13.27 2.74 11.89
C ALA A 62 -13.54 4.25 11.73
N VAL A 63 -13.22 5.05 12.74
CA VAL A 63 -13.35 6.51 12.71
C VAL A 63 -12.46 7.11 11.62
N GLY A 64 -11.21 6.65 11.53
CA GLY A 64 -10.25 7.06 10.51
C GLY A 64 -10.71 6.71 9.10
N LEU A 65 -11.21 5.48 8.88
CA LEU A 65 -11.73 5.04 7.59
C LEU A 65 -12.90 5.90 7.14
N LEU A 66 -13.90 6.12 8.01
CA LEU A 66 -15.08 6.91 7.69
C LEU A 66 -14.72 8.38 7.44
N GLY A 67 -13.93 8.98 8.33
CA GLY A 67 -13.51 10.38 8.23
C GLY A 67 -12.66 10.62 6.98
N PHE A 68 -11.68 9.75 6.73
CA PHE A 68 -10.81 9.88 5.57
C PHE A 68 -11.53 9.56 4.26
N SER A 69 -12.45 8.59 4.24
CA SER A 69 -13.29 8.31 3.07
C SER A 69 -14.13 9.52 2.69
N TYR A 70 -14.72 10.21 3.68
CA TYR A 70 -15.49 11.43 3.42
C TYR A 70 -14.60 12.58 2.94
N PHE A 71 -13.43 12.76 3.56
CA PHE A 71 -12.43 13.75 3.15
C PHE A 71 -11.96 13.50 1.70
N LEU A 72 -11.67 12.26 1.34
CA LEU A 72 -11.23 11.88 0.00
C LEU A 72 -12.38 12.03 -1.01
N SER A 73 -13.61 11.69 -0.64
CA SER A 73 -14.79 11.95 -1.49
C SER A 73 -14.97 13.44 -1.76
N TRP A 74 -14.75 14.28 -0.74
CA TRP A 74 -14.81 15.73 -0.89
C TRP A 74 -13.69 16.29 -1.79
N ILE A 75 -12.44 15.85 -1.60
CA ILE A 75 -11.32 16.31 -2.42
C ILE A 75 -11.48 15.87 -3.87
N PHE A 76 -11.97 14.65 -4.10
CA PHE A 76 -12.18 14.11 -5.45
C PHE A 76 -13.30 14.84 -6.19
N LYS A 77 -14.31 15.35 -5.48
CA LYS A 77 -15.37 16.20 -6.08
C LYS A 77 -14.87 17.58 -6.46
N LYS A 78 -14.01 18.19 -5.65
CA LYS A 78 -13.54 19.58 -5.85
C LYS A 78 -12.30 19.70 -6.72
N TYR A 79 -11.38 18.73 -6.64
CA TYR A 79 -10.05 18.74 -7.25
C TYR A 79 -9.76 17.40 -7.95
N LYS A 80 -10.72 16.94 -8.77
CA LYS A 80 -10.66 15.62 -9.42
C LYS A 80 -9.38 15.43 -10.22
N ASP A 81 -9.07 16.36 -11.11
CA ASP A 81 -7.93 16.23 -12.04
C ASP A 81 -6.60 16.26 -11.29
N GLN A 82 -6.43 17.14 -10.29
CA GLN A 82 -5.21 17.15 -9.47
C GLN A 82 -5.07 15.86 -8.66
N THR A 83 -6.18 15.34 -8.11
CA THR A 83 -6.14 14.11 -7.31
C THR A 83 -5.79 12.92 -8.19
N ILE A 84 -6.38 12.79 -9.38
CA ILE A 84 -6.05 11.72 -10.33
C ILE A 84 -4.59 11.84 -10.79
N ALA A 85 -4.09 13.04 -11.09
CA ALA A 85 -2.69 13.25 -11.47
C ALA A 85 -1.73 12.84 -10.35
N LEU A 86 -2.03 13.20 -9.09
CA LEU A 86 -1.25 12.81 -7.92
C LEU A 86 -1.22 11.28 -7.73
N LEU A 87 -2.40 10.63 -7.75
CA LEU A 87 -2.51 9.18 -7.60
C LEU A 87 -1.80 8.44 -8.74
N THR A 88 -1.94 8.92 -9.97
CA THR A 88 -1.22 8.40 -11.14
C THR A 88 0.29 8.54 -10.95
N GLY A 89 0.76 9.69 -10.45
CA GLY A 89 2.16 9.93 -10.10
C GLY A 89 2.67 8.94 -9.05
N PHE A 90 1.91 8.65 -7.99
CA PHE A 90 2.29 7.64 -6.99
C PHE A 90 2.37 6.23 -7.59
N ILE A 91 1.41 5.84 -8.44
CA ILE A 91 1.41 4.54 -9.11
C ILE A 91 2.63 4.43 -10.04
N LEU A 92 2.86 5.43 -10.89
CA LEU A 92 4.03 5.50 -11.77
C LEU A 92 5.35 5.47 -10.99
N GLY A 93 5.43 6.17 -9.86
CA GLY A 93 6.61 6.15 -8.99
C GLY A 93 6.88 4.75 -8.40
N SER A 94 5.83 4.03 -7.98
CA SER A 94 5.97 2.67 -7.46
C SER A 94 6.38 1.64 -8.52
N LEU A 95 6.06 1.88 -9.80
CA LEU A 95 6.48 1.02 -10.91
C LEU A 95 8.01 0.92 -11.02
N ALA A 96 8.74 2.01 -10.70
CA ALA A 96 10.21 2.01 -10.69
C ALA A 96 10.83 1.10 -9.61
N ILE A 97 10.07 0.76 -8.57
CA ILE A 97 10.45 -0.21 -7.53
C ILE A 97 10.10 -1.63 -7.99
N LEU A 98 8.96 -1.80 -8.66
CA LEU A 98 8.48 -3.08 -9.18
C LEU A 98 9.17 -3.53 -10.48
N TRP A 99 10.04 -2.70 -11.05
CA TRP A 99 10.76 -3.00 -12.28
C TRP A 99 11.48 -4.36 -12.18
N PRO A 100 11.25 -5.28 -13.14
CA PRO A 100 11.69 -6.67 -13.01
C PRO A 100 13.20 -6.84 -13.13
N TRP A 101 13.89 -5.97 -13.87
CA TRP A 101 15.31 -6.09 -14.16
C TRP A 101 16.14 -5.17 -13.26
N LYS A 102 16.49 -5.70 -12.09
CA LYS A 102 17.30 -5.00 -11.09
C LYS A 102 18.14 -5.99 -10.28
N HIS A 103 19.37 -5.61 -9.95
CA HIS A 103 20.23 -6.35 -9.03
C HIS A 103 20.20 -5.70 -7.64
N GLU A 104 20.04 -6.52 -6.62
CA GLU A 104 20.04 -6.09 -5.22
C GLU A 104 21.47 -5.81 -4.78
N ILE A 105 21.76 -4.56 -4.44
CA ILE A 105 23.02 -4.21 -3.80
C ILE A 105 22.85 -4.52 -2.32
N THR A 106 23.40 -5.66 -1.90
CA THR A 106 23.40 -6.06 -0.50
C THR A 106 24.66 -5.59 0.22
N LYS A 107 24.51 -5.05 1.43
CA LYS A 107 25.64 -4.84 2.36
C LYS A 107 25.42 -5.67 3.62
N ALA A 108 26.51 -6.28 4.10
CA ALA A 108 26.52 -6.95 5.39
C ALA A 108 26.64 -5.90 6.50
N PHE A 109 25.69 -5.91 7.42
CA PHE A 109 25.71 -5.13 8.65
C PHE A 109 25.80 -6.11 9.82
N GLY A 110 27.02 -6.49 10.20
CA GLY A 110 27.25 -7.62 11.12
C GLY A 110 26.75 -8.93 10.50
N ASP A 111 25.97 -9.70 11.26
CA ASP A 111 25.40 -10.98 10.80
C ASP A 111 24.19 -10.84 9.85
N LYS A 112 23.78 -9.61 9.49
CA LYS A 112 22.60 -9.37 8.66
C LYS A 112 22.97 -8.80 7.30
N VAL A 113 22.65 -9.54 6.25
CA VAL A 113 22.70 -9.06 4.86
C VAL A 113 21.44 -8.22 4.61
N LYS A 114 21.61 -6.93 4.31
CA LYS A 114 20.49 -6.03 3.99
C LYS A 114 20.66 -5.46 2.59
N VAL A 115 19.58 -5.46 1.83
CA VAL A 115 19.48 -4.76 0.54
C VAL A 115 19.47 -3.26 0.82
N VAL A 116 20.50 -2.55 0.34
CA VAL A 116 20.68 -1.10 0.52
C VAL A 116 20.42 -0.31 -0.75
N GLY A 117 20.28 -0.98 -1.89
CA GLY A 117 19.98 -0.33 -3.17
C GLY A 117 19.67 -1.33 -4.27
N TYR A 118 19.34 -0.79 -5.44
CA TYR A 118 19.08 -1.57 -6.65
C TYR A 118 19.84 -0.95 -7.82
N GLU A 119 20.59 -1.77 -8.54
CA GLU A 119 21.17 -1.39 -9.83
C GLU A 119 20.22 -1.86 -10.93
N ARG A 120 19.67 -0.92 -11.71
CA ARG A 120 18.70 -1.22 -12.76
C ARG A 120 19.44 -1.45 -14.07
N PHE A 121 19.10 -2.53 -14.75
CA PHE A 121 19.68 -2.86 -16.04
C PHE A 121 18.58 -3.24 -17.03
N LEU A 122 18.91 -3.21 -18.32
CA LEU A 122 18.07 -3.76 -19.38
C LEU A 122 18.65 -5.14 -19.76
N PRO A 123 17.82 -6.18 -19.96
CA PRO A 123 18.33 -7.47 -20.36
C PRO A 123 18.90 -7.42 -21.78
N ASP A 124 20.15 -7.82 -21.94
CA ASP A 124 20.79 -7.89 -23.26
C ASP A 124 20.40 -9.17 -24.03
N HIS A 125 19.82 -10.16 -23.35
CA HIS A 125 19.44 -11.45 -23.91
C HIS A 125 18.02 -11.86 -23.51
N PHE A 126 17.25 -12.41 -24.45
CA PHE A 126 15.91 -12.95 -24.22
C PHE A 126 15.98 -14.35 -23.59
N ASN A 127 16.37 -14.40 -22.31
CA ASN A 127 16.34 -15.63 -21.52
C ASN A 127 14.90 -15.98 -21.08
N THR A 128 14.69 -17.21 -20.59
CA THR A 128 13.39 -17.68 -20.11
C THR A 128 12.79 -16.77 -19.04
N GLU A 129 13.60 -16.22 -18.14
CA GLU A 129 13.17 -15.28 -17.10
C GLU A 129 12.62 -13.97 -17.68
N VAL A 130 13.30 -13.41 -18.68
CA VAL A 130 12.86 -12.20 -19.38
C VAL A 130 11.56 -12.46 -20.13
N MET A 131 11.45 -13.62 -20.78
CA MET A 131 10.23 -14.04 -21.47
C MET A 131 9.05 -14.16 -20.50
N MET A 132 9.25 -14.82 -19.34
CA MET A 132 8.22 -14.93 -18.30
C MET A 132 7.80 -13.55 -17.76
N ALA A 133 8.76 -12.67 -17.48
CA ALA A 133 8.48 -11.31 -17.03
C ALA A 133 7.62 -10.52 -18.03
N ILE A 134 7.95 -10.63 -19.33
CA ILE A 134 7.16 -10.00 -20.41
C ILE A 134 5.75 -10.61 -20.48
N VAL A 135 5.62 -11.93 -20.40
CA VAL A 135 4.31 -12.61 -20.40
C VAL A 135 3.45 -12.14 -19.24
N TYR A 136 3.97 -12.06 -18.02
CA TYR A 136 3.22 -11.55 -16.87
C TYR A 136 2.83 -10.08 -17.02
N ALA A 137 3.71 -9.24 -17.59
CA ALA A 137 3.38 -7.84 -17.87
C ALA A 137 2.24 -7.72 -18.89
N VAL A 138 2.29 -8.50 -19.97
CA VAL A 138 1.23 -8.53 -21.00
C VAL A 138 -0.08 -9.08 -20.43
N LEU A 139 -0.03 -10.15 -19.63
CA LEU A 139 -1.21 -10.69 -18.95
C LEU A 139 -1.84 -9.67 -18.00
N GLY A 140 -1.02 -8.91 -17.26
CA GLY A 140 -1.49 -7.80 -16.43
C GLY A 140 -2.25 -6.76 -17.24
N ILE A 141 -1.67 -6.28 -18.35
CA ILE A 141 -2.32 -5.30 -19.26
C ILE A 141 -3.61 -5.88 -19.85
N ALA A 142 -3.58 -7.13 -20.32
CA ALA A 142 -4.73 -7.80 -20.91
C ALA A 142 -5.87 -7.95 -19.89
N SER A 143 -5.55 -8.24 -18.62
CA SER A 143 -6.55 -8.35 -17.55
C SER A 143 -7.26 -7.02 -17.29
N ILE A 144 -6.53 -5.90 -17.24
CA ILE A 144 -7.11 -4.56 -17.06
C ILE A 144 -8.00 -4.21 -18.26
N TRP A 145 -7.51 -4.46 -19.48
CA TRP A 145 -8.27 -4.21 -20.70
C TRP A 145 -9.57 -5.03 -20.76
N LEU A 146 -9.53 -6.30 -20.34
CA LEU A 146 -10.71 -7.16 -20.27
C LEU A 146 -11.72 -6.61 -19.25
N LEU A 147 -11.26 -6.22 -18.06
CA LEU A 147 -12.12 -5.65 -17.01
C LEU A 147 -12.80 -4.37 -17.50
N GLU A 148 -12.05 -3.48 -18.17
CA GLU A 148 -12.60 -2.25 -18.75
C GLU A 148 -13.68 -2.55 -19.80
N LYS A 149 -13.42 -3.51 -20.70
CA LYS A 149 -14.36 -3.91 -21.74
C LYS A 149 -15.64 -4.53 -21.16
N LEU A 150 -15.52 -5.33 -20.10
CA LEU A 150 -16.66 -5.91 -19.40
C LEU A 150 -17.48 -4.85 -18.65
N ALA A 151 -16.81 -3.87 -18.02
CA ALA A 151 -17.45 -2.76 -17.32
C ALA A 151 -18.26 -1.86 -18.29
N GLN A 152 -17.65 -1.45 -19.41
CA GLN A 152 -18.33 -0.62 -20.42
C GLN A 152 -19.54 -1.32 -21.05
N LYS A 153 -19.45 -2.64 -21.25
CA LYS A 153 -20.57 -3.43 -21.79
C LYS A 153 -21.78 -3.43 -20.85
N LYS A 154 -21.56 -3.44 -19.52
CA LYS A 154 -22.64 -3.46 -18.54
C LYS A 154 -23.39 -2.12 -18.49
N THR A 155 -22.67 -1.00 -18.48
CA THR A 155 -23.27 0.35 -18.50
C THR A 155 -24.13 0.58 -19.74
N LYS A 156 -23.68 0.09 -20.92
CA LYS A 156 -24.42 0.24 -22.19
C LYS A 156 -25.70 -0.62 -22.29
N ILE A 157 -25.87 -1.61 -21.40
CA ILE A 157 -27.07 -2.46 -21.31
C ILE A 157 -28.08 -1.85 -20.32
N GLU A 158 -27.64 -1.18 -19.26
CA GLU A 158 -28.52 -0.48 -18.29
C GLU A 158 -29.11 0.82 -18.85
N ASP A 159 -28.44 1.49 -19.78
CA ASP A 159 -28.94 2.72 -20.43
C ASP A 159 -29.91 2.48 -21.61
N LYS A 160 -30.27 1.21 -21.89
CA LYS A 160 -31.17 0.80 -22.99
C LYS A 160 -32.47 0.20 -22.45
#